data_AF-A0A495PVE6-F1
#
_entry.id   AF-A0A495PVE6-F1
#
_cell.length_a   1.000
_cell.length_b   1.000
_cell.length_c   1.000
_cell.angle_alpha   90.00
_cell.angle_beta   90.00
_cell.angle_gamma   90.00
#
_symmetry.space_group_name_H-M   'P 1'
#
loop_
_entity.id
_entity.type
_entity.pdbx_description
1 polymer ?
#
loop_
_entity_poly.entity_id
_entity_poly.type
_entity_poly.pdbx_seq_one_letter_code
_entity_poly.pdbx_strand_id
1 'polypeptide(L)'
;MKNSKLNTPETFQKQFEKFHMLIIGSKMAKLSSIILICISLIIMFYSEKSTLIISSLLTGIAVLGVYNFKFLPLSNIEQKPTTKASLTSGISKFKIYIKQRKKFEILFISVWLITLIPVLSSYLGSNYKALIVTILVIAITAVLGLLTFGRVEKELQTLETQIQN
;
A
#
# COMPACT_ATOMS: atom_id res chain seq x y z
N MET A 1 -41.62 18.38 -18.09
CA MET A 1 -41.19 17.77 -16.81
C MET A 1 -39.68 17.61 -16.82
N LYS A 2 -38.95 18.48 -16.09
CA LYS A 2 -37.53 18.29 -15.82
C LYS A 2 -37.41 17.18 -14.78
N ASN A 3 -36.92 16.01 -15.16
CA ASN A 3 -36.53 14.97 -14.21
C ASN A 3 -35.33 15.50 -13.42
N SER A 4 -35.61 16.15 -12.29
CA SER A 4 -34.65 16.28 -11.20
C SER A 4 -34.29 14.85 -10.79
N LYS A 5 -33.09 14.39 -11.17
CA LYS A 5 -32.51 13.20 -10.57
C LYS A 5 -32.42 13.49 -9.08
N LEU A 6 -33.37 12.93 -8.33
CA LEU A 6 -33.36 12.96 -6.89
C LEU A 6 -31.99 12.48 -6.42
N ASN A 7 -31.32 13.34 -5.67
CA ASN A 7 -30.24 12.98 -4.76
C ASN A 7 -30.78 11.97 -3.73
N THR A 8 -30.87 10.69 -4.10
CA THR A 8 -31.41 9.64 -3.23
C THR A 8 -30.37 9.18 -2.20
N PRO A 9 -30.76 8.88 -0.94
CA PRO A 9 -29.91 8.29 0.09
C PRO A 9 -29.10 7.07 -0.39
N GLU A 10 -29.66 6.29 -1.33
CA GLU A 10 -28.99 5.16 -1.97
C GLU A 10 -27.72 5.53 -2.76
N THR A 11 -27.66 6.73 -3.35
CA THR A 11 -26.46 7.18 -4.08
C THR A 11 -25.32 7.53 -3.13
N PHE A 12 -25.64 8.21 -2.01
CA PHE A 12 -24.67 8.51 -0.97
C PHE A 12 -24.13 7.24 -0.31
N GLN A 13 -25.00 6.29 0.01
CA GLN A 13 -24.60 5.04 0.65
C GLN A 13 -23.68 4.20 -0.26
N LYS A 14 -24.00 4.10 -1.57
CA LYS A 14 -23.12 3.43 -2.55
C LYS A 14 -21.76 4.12 -2.71
N GLN A 15 -21.73 5.46 -2.71
CA GLN A 15 -20.47 6.23 -2.78
C GLN A 15 -19.63 6.01 -1.52
N PHE A 16 -20.27 6.03 -0.35
CA PHE A 16 -19.64 5.74 0.92
C PHE A 16 -19.07 4.32 0.97
N GLU A 17 -19.83 3.31 0.56
CA GLU A 17 -19.37 1.91 0.53
C GLU A 17 -18.13 1.74 -0.36
N LYS A 18 -18.14 2.32 -1.56
CA LYS A 18 -16.97 2.30 -2.45
C LYS A 18 -15.77 2.98 -1.82
N PHE A 19 -15.96 4.16 -1.24
CA PHE A 19 -14.88 4.85 -0.53
C PHE A 19 -14.35 4.03 0.66
N HIS A 20 -15.25 3.39 1.41
CA HIS A 20 -14.89 2.53 2.52
C HIS A 20 -14.08 1.30 2.08
N MET A 21 -14.43 0.68 0.94
CA MET A 21 -13.66 -0.40 0.35
C MET A 21 -12.23 0.02 -0.03
N LEU A 22 -12.04 1.23 -0.56
CA LEU A 22 -10.71 1.78 -0.84
C LEU A 22 -9.88 1.98 0.44
N ILE A 23 -10.52 2.44 1.51
CA ILE A 23 -9.90 2.55 2.84
C ILE A 23 -9.49 1.17 3.36
N ILE A 24 -10.37 0.17 3.25
CA ILE A 24 -10.06 -1.21 3.65
C ILE A 24 -8.84 -1.74 2.89
N GLY A 25 -8.79 -1.54 1.57
CA GLY A 25 -7.63 -1.92 0.76
C GLY A 25 -6.32 -1.28 1.26
N SER A 26 -6.38 -0.02 1.69
CA SER A 26 -5.22 0.67 2.27
C SER A 26 -4.83 0.13 3.66
N LYS A 27 -5.81 -0.25 4.49
CA LYS A 27 -5.55 -0.94 5.77
C LYS A 27 -4.91 -2.31 5.55
N MET A 28 -5.35 -3.06 4.54
CA MET A 28 -4.77 -4.35 4.18
C MET A 28 -3.32 -4.20 3.71
N ALA A 29 -2.98 -3.13 2.99
CA ALA A 29 -1.59 -2.85 2.63
C ALA A 29 -0.70 -2.58 3.86
N LYS A 30 -1.22 -1.87 4.86
CA LYS A 30 -0.53 -1.69 6.14
C LYS A 30 -0.32 -3.03 6.85
N LEU A 31 -1.37 -3.86 6.93
CA LEU A 31 -1.27 -5.19 7.51
C LEU A 31 -0.23 -6.06 6.78
N SER A 32 -0.24 -6.04 5.45
CA SER A 32 0.75 -6.75 4.63
C SER A 32 2.17 -6.29 4.97
N SER A 33 2.41 -4.99 5.10
CA SER A 33 3.73 -4.48 5.48
C SER A 33 4.16 -4.94 6.89
N ILE A 34 3.23 -5.03 7.85
CA ILE A 34 3.50 -5.59 9.18
C ILE A 34 3.83 -7.09 9.08
N ILE A 35 3.12 -7.85 8.24
CA ILE A 35 3.40 -9.27 8.00
C ILE A 35 4.82 -9.44 7.43
N LEU A 36 5.26 -8.57 6.50
CA LEU A 36 6.63 -8.61 5.98
C LEU A 36 7.69 -8.36 7.05
N ILE A 37 7.41 -7.48 8.03
CA ILE A 37 8.27 -7.30 9.21
C ILE A 37 8.33 -8.59 10.03
N CYS A 38 7.19 -9.22 10.31
CA CYS A 38 7.14 -10.48 11.06
C CYS A 38 7.90 -11.59 10.32
N ILE A 39 7.75 -11.72 9.01
CA ILE A 39 8.50 -12.68 8.19
C ILE A 39 10.01 -12.41 8.31
N SER A 40 10.42 -11.15 8.25
CA SER A 40 11.83 -10.77 8.40
C SER A 40 12.37 -11.16 9.78
N LEU A 41 11.59 -10.98 10.85
CA LEU A 41 11.94 -11.43 12.21
C LEU A 41 12.05 -12.96 12.32
N ILE A 42 11.11 -13.70 11.71
CA ILE A 42 11.13 -15.17 11.70
C ILE A 42 12.39 -15.67 10.98
N ILE A 43 12.69 -15.15 9.78
CA ILE A 43 13.87 -15.56 9.02
C ILE A 43 15.15 -15.24 9.79
N MET A 44 15.18 -14.08 10.47
CA MET A 44 16.30 -13.68 11.33
C MET A 44 16.54 -14.69 12.45
N PHE A 45 15.48 -15.17 13.11
CA PHE A 45 15.56 -16.21 14.15
C PHE A 45 16.03 -17.57 13.62
N TYR A 46 15.79 -17.91 12.36
CA TYR A 46 16.35 -19.14 11.77
C TYR A 46 17.81 -18.98 11.29
N SER A 47 18.29 -17.73 11.19
CA SER A 47 19.59 -17.39 10.61
C SER A 47 20.59 -16.89 11.65
N GLU A 48 20.41 -17.24 12.94
CA GLU A 48 21.10 -16.64 14.10
C GLU A 48 22.64 -16.64 13.99
N LYS A 49 23.19 -17.55 13.18
CA LYS A 49 24.64 -17.70 12.99
C LYS A 49 25.23 -16.77 11.93
N SER A 50 24.41 -16.06 11.15
CA SER A 50 24.87 -15.18 10.07
C SER A 50 24.58 -13.72 10.39
N THR A 51 25.59 -13.02 10.91
CA THR A 51 25.52 -11.59 11.21
C THR A 51 25.10 -10.77 9.99
N LEU A 52 25.56 -11.15 8.79
CA LEU A 52 25.20 -10.47 7.54
C LEU A 52 23.71 -10.58 7.24
N ILE A 53 23.11 -11.75 7.41
CA ILE A 53 21.67 -11.95 7.22
C ILE A 53 20.88 -11.13 8.25
N ILE A 54 21.29 -11.19 9.52
CA ILE A 54 20.64 -10.47 10.61
C ILE A 54 20.68 -8.96 10.38
N SER A 55 21.86 -8.37 10.10
CA SER A 55 21.99 -6.93 9.87
C SER A 55 21.21 -6.45 8.65
N SER A 56 21.17 -7.28 7.60
CA SER A 56 20.39 -7.00 6.39
C SER A 56 18.89 -6.96 6.70
N LEU A 57 18.37 -8.00 7.36
CA LEU A 57 16.95 -8.09 7.74
C LEU A 57 16.52 -6.99 8.72
N LEU A 58 17.38 -6.62 9.68
CA LEU A 58 17.13 -5.47 10.57
C LEU A 58 17.00 -4.16 9.79
N THR A 59 17.84 -3.96 8.78
CA THR A 59 17.73 -2.80 7.87
C THR A 59 16.39 -2.84 7.13
N GLY A 60 15.98 -4.01 6.63
CA GLY A 60 14.69 -4.21 5.98
C GLY A 60 13.51 -3.90 6.90
N ILE A 61 13.55 -4.36 8.16
CA ILE A 61 12.55 -4.06 9.19
C ILE A 61 12.49 -2.57 9.47
N ALA A 62 13.63 -1.90 9.63
CA ALA A 62 13.67 -0.46 9.86
C ALA A 62 13.06 0.33 8.70
N VAL A 63 13.39 -0.04 7.46
CA VAL A 63 12.83 0.57 6.23
C VAL A 63 11.31 0.38 6.18
N LEU A 64 10.81 -0.83 6.43
CA LEU A 64 9.37 -1.08 6.50
C LEU A 64 8.71 -0.35 7.68
N GLY A 65 9.39 -0.22 8.82
CA GLY A 65 8.92 0.55 9.97
C GLY A 65 8.71 2.03 9.62
N VAL A 66 9.70 2.65 8.96
CA VAL A 66 9.59 4.01 8.43
C VAL A 66 8.45 4.12 7.42
N TYR A 67 8.31 3.14 6.51
CA TYR A 67 7.21 3.11 5.54
C TYR A 67 5.84 3.11 6.22
N ASN A 68 5.66 2.24 7.22
CA ASN A 68 4.43 2.12 8.00
C ASN A 68 4.09 3.40 8.77
N PHE A 69 5.08 4.04 9.37
CA PHE A 69 4.88 5.23 10.19
C PHE A 69 4.64 6.49 9.36
N LYS A 70 5.28 6.61 8.19
CA LYS A 70 5.25 7.85 7.41
C LYS A 70 4.22 7.85 6.27
N PHE A 71 4.00 6.70 5.62
CA PHE A 71 3.23 6.65 4.36
C PHE A 71 1.95 5.79 4.42
N LEU A 72 1.83 4.92 5.42
CA LEU A 72 0.64 4.10 5.64
C LEU A 72 -0.38 4.59 6.70
N PRO A 73 -0.15 5.64 7.52
CA PRO A 73 -1.19 6.14 8.41
C PRO A 73 -2.38 6.70 7.64
N LEU A 74 -3.59 6.34 8.10
CA LEU A 74 -4.87 6.87 7.61
C LEU A 74 -5.52 7.82 8.63
N SER A 75 -4.74 8.33 9.60
CA SER A 75 -5.24 9.11 10.75
C SER A 75 -5.94 10.39 10.33
N ASN A 76 -5.51 11.00 9.22
CA ASN A 76 -6.00 12.31 8.78
C ASN A 76 -7.21 12.20 7.83
N ILE A 77 -7.69 10.99 7.53
CA ILE A 77 -8.74 10.73 6.55
C ILE A 77 -10.01 10.34 7.31
N GLU A 78 -11.11 11.03 7.04
CA GLU A 78 -12.42 10.72 7.63
C GLU A 78 -12.90 9.34 7.15
N GLN A 79 -12.90 8.34 8.05
CA GLN A 79 -13.21 6.95 7.71
C GLN A 79 -14.71 6.60 7.79
N LYS A 80 -15.49 7.48 8.45
CA LYS A 80 -16.95 7.35 8.64
C LYS A 80 -17.64 8.70 8.37
N PRO A 81 -17.59 9.21 7.13
CA PRO A 81 -18.31 10.44 6.77
C PRO A 81 -19.82 10.28 7.00
N THR A 82 -20.42 11.27 7.65
CA THR A 82 -21.86 11.32 7.95
C THR A 82 -22.62 12.29 7.04
N THR A 83 -21.90 13.05 6.21
CA THR A 83 -22.43 14.06 5.30
C THR A 83 -21.73 14.01 3.94
N LYS A 84 -22.35 14.59 2.90
CA LYS A 84 -21.69 14.72 1.58
C LYS A 84 -20.40 15.55 1.65
N ALA A 85 -20.39 16.61 2.47
CA ALA A 85 -19.20 17.45 2.67
C ALA A 85 -18.04 16.67 3.32
N SER A 86 -18.32 15.87 4.36
CA SER A 86 -17.32 15.00 4.99
C SER A 86 -16.83 13.91 4.05
N LEU A 87 -17.71 13.31 3.23
CA LEU A 87 -17.32 12.34 2.22
C LEU A 87 -16.39 12.96 1.16
N THR A 88 -16.70 14.16 0.69
CA THR A 88 -15.88 14.90 -0.29
C THR A 88 -14.51 15.24 0.29
N SER A 89 -14.47 15.74 1.54
CA SER A 89 -13.25 15.98 2.31
C SER A 89 -12.40 14.70 2.42
N GLY A 90 -13.03 13.59 2.82
CA GLY A 90 -12.40 12.28 2.94
C GLY A 90 -11.77 11.80 1.63
N ILE A 91 -12.50 11.88 0.52
CA ILE A 91 -12.03 11.49 -0.81
C ILE A 91 -10.83 12.34 -1.24
N SER A 92 -10.89 13.66 -1.07
CA SER A 92 -9.79 14.57 -1.42
C SER A 92 -8.52 14.26 -0.62
N LYS A 93 -8.65 14.10 0.71
CA LYS A 93 -7.53 13.70 1.57
C LYS A 93 -6.97 12.32 1.19
N PHE A 94 -7.84 11.37 0.87
CA PHE A 94 -7.43 10.03 0.44
C PHE A 94 -6.72 10.03 -0.92
N LYS A 95 -7.12 10.89 -1.86
CA LYS A 95 -6.42 11.09 -3.13
C LYS A 95 -5.00 11.59 -2.94
N ILE A 96 -4.81 12.56 -2.04
CA ILE A 96 -3.47 13.05 -1.67
C ILE A 96 -2.64 11.91 -1.05
N TYR A 97 -3.23 11.16 -0.12
CA TYR A 97 -2.61 9.98 0.50
C TYR A 97 -2.15 8.94 -0.55
N ILE A 98 -3.02 8.56 -1.48
CA ILE A 98 -2.70 7.60 -2.55
C ILE A 98 -1.58 8.10 -3.45
N LYS A 99 -1.59 9.38 -3.83
CA LYS A 99 -0.54 9.98 -4.66
C LYS A 99 0.82 9.96 -3.96
N GLN A 100 0.86 10.25 -2.66
CA GLN A 100 2.09 10.15 -1.88
C GLN A 100 2.56 8.70 -1.79
N ARG A 101 1.67 7.77 -1.44
CA ARG A 101 2.01 6.35 -1.32
C ARG A 101 2.54 5.78 -2.64
N LYS A 102 1.89 6.06 -3.77
CA LYS A 102 2.33 5.64 -5.12
C LYS A 102 3.77 6.05 -5.43
N LYS A 103 4.20 7.25 -5.01
CA LYS A 103 5.56 7.76 -5.25
C LYS A 103 6.63 6.96 -4.51
N PHE A 104 6.31 6.45 -3.32
CA PHE A 104 7.30 5.85 -2.42
C PHE A 104 7.18 4.33 -2.28
N GLU A 105 6.02 3.74 -2.58
CA GLU A 105 5.77 2.31 -2.36
C GLU A 105 6.84 1.42 -3.01
N ILE A 106 7.13 1.63 -4.29
CA ILE A 106 8.11 0.81 -5.00
C ILE A 106 9.51 0.98 -4.42
N LEU A 107 9.89 2.18 -3.96
CA LEU A 107 11.19 2.43 -3.36
C LEU A 107 11.35 1.62 -2.08
N PHE A 108 10.39 1.74 -1.16
CA PHE A 108 10.47 1.05 0.14
C PHE A 108 10.40 -0.48 -0.01
N ILE A 109 9.55 -0.98 -0.91
CA ILE A 109 9.48 -2.43 -1.19
C ILE A 109 10.78 -2.90 -1.85
N SER A 110 11.35 -2.15 -2.79
CA SER A 110 12.60 -2.53 -3.45
C SER A 110 13.77 -2.59 -2.48
N VAL A 111 13.89 -1.58 -1.61
CA VAL A 111 14.92 -1.58 -0.57
C VAL A 111 14.74 -2.77 0.37
N TRP A 112 13.52 -3.07 0.81
CA TRP A 112 13.26 -4.25 1.62
C TRP A 112 13.61 -5.56 0.87
N LEU A 113 13.24 -5.71 -0.41
CA LEU A 113 13.58 -6.90 -1.20
C LEU A 113 15.09 -7.09 -1.38
N ILE A 114 15.85 -6.00 -1.52
CA ILE A 114 17.32 -6.05 -1.56
C ILE A 114 17.87 -6.62 -0.24
N THR A 115 17.25 -6.31 0.90
CA THR A 115 17.70 -6.86 2.18
C THR A 115 17.50 -8.38 2.32
N LEU A 116 16.70 -8.99 1.45
CA LEU A 116 16.54 -10.45 1.39
C LEU A 116 17.62 -11.16 0.57
N ILE A 117 18.46 -10.43 -0.18
CA ILE A 117 19.49 -11.03 -1.04
C ILE A 117 20.42 -11.98 -0.28
N PRO A 118 20.95 -11.64 0.92
CA PRO A 118 21.81 -12.58 1.67
C PRO A 118 21.10 -13.89 2.01
N VAL A 119 19.81 -13.83 2.36
CA VAL A 119 18.98 -15.02 2.66
C VAL A 119 18.79 -15.85 1.38
N LEU A 120 18.35 -15.21 0.30
CA LEU A 120 18.13 -15.86 -0.98
C LEU A 120 19.40 -16.49 -1.55
N SER A 121 20.55 -15.82 -1.36
CA SER A 121 21.85 -16.31 -1.80
C SER A 121 22.25 -17.57 -1.06
N SER A 122 22.00 -17.61 0.25
CA SER A 122 22.24 -18.81 1.08
C SER A 122 21.35 -19.97 0.65
N TYR A 123 20.09 -19.71 0.27
CA TYR A 123 19.16 -20.76 -0.14
C TYR A 123 19.41 -21.27 -1.56
N LEU A 124 19.72 -20.37 -2.51
CA LEU A 124 19.93 -20.70 -3.92
C LEU A 124 21.37 -21.11 -4.24
N GLY A 125 22.29 -20.97 -3.28
CA GLY A 125 23.72 -21.24 -3.45
C GLY A 125 24.42 -20.30 -4.44
N SER A 126 23.83 -19.15 -4.76
CA SER A 126 24.38 -18.21 -5.74
C SER A 126 23.84 -16.79 -5.57
N ASN A 127 24.77 -15.84 -5.40
CA ASN A 127 24.47 -14.41 -5.32
C ASN A 127 23.82 -13.89 -6.62
N TYR A 128 24.29 -14.36 -7.78
CA TYR A 128 23.73 -13.97 -9.08
C TYR A 128 22.28 -14.42 -9.24
N LYS A 129 21.96 -15.67 -8.85
CA LYS A 129 20.57 -16.16 -8.89
C LYS A 129 19.67 -15.36 -7.96
N ALA A 130 20.15 -15.06 -6.74
CA ALA A 130 19.41 -14.23 -5.79
C ALA A 130 19.13 -12.83 -6.33
N LEU A 131 20.12 -12.17 -6.93
CA LEU A 131 19.96 -10.87 -7.57
C LEU A 131 18.92 -10.89 -8.70
N ILE A 132 18.98 -11.89 -9.58
CA ILE A 132 18.02 -12.03 -10.68
C ILE A 132 16.59 -12.20 -10.14
N VAL A 133 16.41 -13.06 -9.14
CA VAL A 133 15.10 -13.27 -8.50
C VAL A 133 14.60 -11.97 -7.85
N THR A 134 15.44 -11.27 -7.10
CA THR A 134 15.09 -9.99 -6.47
C THR A 134 14.65 -8.95 -7.50
N ILE A 135 15.39 -8.78 -8.60
CA ILE A 135 15.05 -7.84 -9.67
C ILE A 135 13.71 -8.22 -10.32
N LEU A 136 13.49 -9.51 -10.58
CA LEU A 136 12.25 -9.99 -11.18
C LEU A 136 11.04 -9.73 -10.27
N VAL A 137 11.16 -9.97 -8.96
CA VAL A 137 10.11 -9.68 -7.98
C VAL A 137 9.83 -8.18 -7.87
N ILE A 138 10.87 -7.34 -7.90
CA ILE A 138 10.72 -5.87 -7.93
C ILE A 138 9.93 -5.45 -9.19
N ALA A 139 10.30 -5.97 -10.36
CA ALA A 139 9.63 -5.64 -11.61
C ALA A 139 8.15 -6.04 -11.60
N ILE A 140 7.84 -7.26 -11.15
CA ILE A 140 6.44 -7.72 -11.01
C ILE A 140 5.67 -6.81 -10.06
N THR A 141 6.24 -6.47 -8.91
CA THR A 141 5.59 -5.62 -7.91
C THR A 141 5.39 -4.20 -8.42
N ALA A 142 6.33 -3.65 -9.19
CA ALA A 142 6.18 -2.35 -9.83
C ALA A 142 5.00 -2.33 -10.81
N VAL A 143 4.86 -3.35 -11.65
CA VAL A 143 3.76 -3.47 -12.62
C VAL A 143 2.42 -3.61 -11.89
N LEU A 144 2.34 -4.50 -10.89
CA LEU A 144 1.13 -4.68 -10.09
C LEU A 144 0.74 -3.41 -9.34
N GLY A 145 1.72 -2.71 -8.78
CA GLY A 145 1.53 -1.41 -8.12
C GLY A 145 0.97 -0.37 -9.09
N LEU A 146 1.55 -0.25 -10.29
CA LEU A 146 1.10 0.70 -11.30
C LEU A 146 -0.35 0.44 -11.73
N LEU A 147 -0.71 -0.83 -11.97
CA LEU A 147 -2.07 -1.22 -12.32
C LEU A 147 -3.06 -0.92 -11.18
N THR A 148 -2.69 -1.27 -9.94
CA THR A 148 -3.53 -1.08 -8.76
C THR A 148 -3.75 0.40 -8.48
N PHE A 149 -2.69 1.21 -8.44
CA PHE A 149 -2.81 2.65 -8.21
C PHE A 149 -3.57 3.34 -9.34
N GLY A 150 -3.35 2.95 -10.59
CA GLY A 150 -4.11 3.48 -11.73
C GLY A 150 -5.62 3.19 -11.62
N ARG A 151 -6.00 2.01 -11.11
CA ARG A 151 -7.40 1.68 -10.85
C ARG A 151 -7.98 2.52 -9.71
N VAL A 152 -7.27 2.64 -8.59
CA VAL A 152 -7.72 3.44 -7.44
C VAL A 152 -7.90 4.92 -7.82
N GLU A 153 -6.98 5.49 -8.59
CA GLU A 153 -7.08 6.88 -9.08
C GLU A 153 -8.35 7.08 -9.94
N LYS A 154 -8.65 6.14 -10.84
CA LYS A 154 -9.88 6.18 -11.66
C LYS A 154 -11.15 6.06 -10.81
N GLU A 155 -11.15 5.18 -9.81
CA GLU A 155 -12.29 5.01 -8.91
C GLU A 155 -12.53 6.28 -8.07
N LEU A 156 -11.46 6.92 -7.57
CA LEU A 156 -11.57 8.20 -6.84
C LEU A 156 -12.09 9.33 -7.72
N GLN A 157 -11.60 9.45 -8.96
CA GLN A 157 -12.08 10.47 -9.90
C GLN A 157 -13.56 10.25 -10.26
N THR A 158 -13.98 9.00 -10.39
CA THR A 158 -15.39 8.64 -10.60
C THR A 158 -16.24 9.05 -9.41
N LEU A 159 -15.78 8.79 -8.17
CA LEU A 159 -16.48 9.20 -6.96
C LEU A 159 -16.59 10.74 -6.84
N GLU A 160 -15.52 11.49 -7.13
CA GLU A 160 -15.55 12.96 -7.14
C GLU A 160 -16.60 13.48 -8.15
N THR A 161 -16.61 12.94 -9.37
CA THR A 161 -17.54 13.35 -10.43
C THR A 161 -19.00 13.02 -10.07
N GLN A 162 -19.24 11.91 -9.37
CA GLN A 162 -20.58 11.51 -8.93
C GLN A 162 -21.10 12.30 -7.72
N ILE A 163 -20.22 12.97 -6.96
CA ILE A 163 -20.61 13.80 -5.83
C ILE A 163 -20.87 15.25 -6.27
N GLN A 164 -20.17 15.71 -7.31
CA GLN A 164 -20.32 17.06 -7.88
C GLN A 164 -21.54 17.22 -8.80
N ASN A 165 -22.01 16.12 -9.42
CA ASN A 165 -23.20 16.08 -10.27
C ASN A 165 -24.44 15.59 -9.50
#